data_AF-A0A958P6L2-F1
#
_entry.id   AF-A0A958P6L2-F1
#
_cell.length_a   1.000
_cell.length_b   1.000
_cell.length_c   1.000
_cell.angle_alpha   90.00
_cell.angle_beta   90.00
_cell.angle_gamma   90.00
#
_symmetry.space_group_name_H-M   'P 1'
#
loop_
_entity.id
_entity.type
_entity.pdbx_description
1 polymer ?
#
loop_
_entity_poly.entity_id
_entity_poly.type
_entity_poly.pdbx_seq_one_letter_code
_entity_poly.pdbx_strand_id
1 'polypeptide(L)'
;MARIQGDLTLYLLLKLSEEILKVAVSSRKDRVLIDALEMSPPSIEVPIKQWQLSREQAEPKLRRAIVVGDARMAYLARLAFGEDDYMVFYSDLVKATHWLSLPNREK
;
A
#
# COMPACT_ATOMS: atom_id res chain seq x y z
N MET A 1 -3.02 -9.49 3.73
CA MET A 1 -1.67 -9.03 3.33
C MET A 1 -1.61 -9.12 1.82
N ALA A 2 -1.08 -8.10 1.17
CA ALA A 2 -0.78 -8.10 -0.26
C ALA A 2 0.75 -8.19 -0.41
N ARG A 3 1.25 -9.22 -1.07
CA ARG A 3 2.68 -9.36 -1.39
C ARG A 3 2.87 -9.09 -2.87
N ILE A 4 3.82 -8.24 -3.20
CA ILE A 4 4.15 -7.84 -4.57
C ILE A 4 5.58 -8.28 -4.86
N GLN A 5 5.75 -9.00 -5.95
CA GLN A 5 7.04 -9.55 -6.39
C GLN A 5 7.28 -9.14 -7.85
N GLY A 6 8.53 -8.83 -8.18
CA GLY A 6 8.94 -8.44 -9.53
C GLY A 6 8.40 -7.07 -9.95
N ASP A 7 8.14 -6.90 -11.25
CA ASP A 7 7.79 -5.60 -11.83
C ASP A 7 6.30 -5.28 -11.70
N LEU A 8 5.98 -4.18 -11.03
CA LEU A 8 4.60 -3.69 -10.92
C LEU A 8 4.26 -2.80 -12.12
N THR A 9 3.47 -3.31 -13.06
CA THR A 9 2.94 -2.53 -14.19
C THR A 9 1.62 -1.83 -13.83
N LEU A 10 1.18 -0.85 -14.63
CA LEU A 10 -0.11 -0.18 -14.46
C LEU A 10 -1.29 -1.16 -14.51
N TYR A 11 -1.21 -2.17 -15.36
CA TYR A 11 -2.24 -3.21 -15.44
C TYR A 11 -2.33 -4.02 -14.14
N LEU A 12 -1.19 -4.44 -13.60
CA LEU A 12 -1.13 -5.18 -12.35
C LEU A 12 -1.57 -4.33 -11.16
N LEU A 13 -1.23 -3.04 -11.16
CA LEU A 13 -1.68 -2.08 -10.15
C LEU A 13 -3.21 -2.02 -10.07
N LEU A 14 -3.89 -1.88 -11.21
CA LEU A 14 -5.35 -1.79 -11.26
C LEU A 14 -6.01 -3.06 -10.71
N LYS A 15 -5.52 -4.23 -11.15
CA LYS A 15 -6.00 -5.53 -10.64
C LYS A 15 -5.78 -5.67 -9.14
N LEU A 16 -4.57 -5.36 -8.66
CA LEU A 16 -4.23 -5.47 -7.25
C LEU A 16 -5.09 -4.53 -6.38
N SER A 17 -5.33 -3.31 -6.85
CA SER A 17 -6.20 -2.35 -6.15
C SER A 17 -7.62 -2.90 -5.99
N GLU A 18 -8.20 -3.44 -7.06
CA GLU A 18 -9.53 -4.06 -7.03
C GLU A 18 -9.59 -5.26 -6.08
N GLU A 19 -8.59 -6.16 -6.14
CA GLU A 19 -8.51 -7.34 -5.28
C GLU A 19 -8.37 -6.98 -3.80
N ILE A 20 -7.51 -6.02 -3.47
CA ILE A 20 -7.32 -5.54 -2.09
C ILE A 20 -8.63 -5.00 -1.54
N LEU A 21 -9.37 -4.19 -2.31
CA LEU A 21 -10.64 -3.64 -1.87
C LEU A 21 -11.71 -4.72 -1.70
N LYS A 22 -11.82 -5.65 -2.65
CA LYS A 22 -12.76 -6.77 -2.58
C LYS A 22 -12.53 -7.62 -1.33
N VAL A 23 -11.27 -7.91 -1.01
CA VAL A 23 -10.89 -8.64 0.21
C VAL A 23 -11.20 -7.81 1.45
N ALA A 24 -10.85 -6.52 1.47
CA ALA A 24 -11.11 -5.64 2.60
C ALA A 24 -12.60 -5.54 2.96
N VAL A 25 -13.46 -5.34 1.94
CA VAL A 25 -14.91 -5.27 2.12
C VAL A 25 -15.48 -6.60 2.62
N SER A 26 -15.15 -7.71 1.97
CA SER A 26 -15.67 -9.04 2.34
C SER A 26 -15.22 -9.49 3.73
N SER A 27 -14.01 -9.10 4.17
CA SER A 27 -13.46 -9.44 5.48
C SER A 27 -13.71 -8.40 6.57
N ARG A 28 -14.41 -7.30 6.23
CA ARG A 28 -14.62 -6.12 7.11
C ARG A 28 -13.31 -5.62 7.73
N LYS A 29 -12.24 -5.59 6.93
CA LYS A 29 -10.94 -5.07 7.35
C LYS A 29 -10.77 -3.66 6.81
N ASP A 30 -10.34 -2.77 7.68
CA ASP A 30 -9.99 -1.39 7.40
C ASP A 30 -8.47 -1.20 7.21
N ARG A 31 -7.71 -2.30 7.11
CA ARG A 31 -6.24 -2.29 7.14
C ARG A 31 -5.62 -3.27 6.18
N VAL A 32 -4.49 -2.88 5.60
CA VAL A 32 -3.70 -3.73 4.72
C VAL A 32 -2.21 -3.59 4.96
N LEU A 33 -1.52 -4.74 5.01
CA LEU A 33 -0.07 -4.84 4.92
C LEU A 33 0.30 -5.07 3.46
N ILE A 34 1.12 -4.19 2.89
CA ILE A 34 1.71 -4.28 1.56
C ILE A 34 3.18 -4.65 1.73
N ASP A 35 3.55 -5.85 1.29
CA ASP A 35 4.91 -6.36 1.30
C ASP A 35 5.50 -6.23 -0.10
N ALA A 36 6.40 -5.25 -0.25
CA ALA A 36 7.06 -4.90 -1.51
C ALA A 36 8.58 -5.14 -1.41
N LEU A 37 9.02 -6.07 -0.55
CA LEU A 37 10.44 -6.39 -0.37
C LEU A 37 11.08 -6.99 -1.62
N GLU A 38 10.30 -7.74 -2.38
CA GLU A 38 10.73 -8.41 -3.61
C GLU A 38 10.18 -7.72 -4.86
N MET A 39 9.67 -6.49 -4.73
CA MET A 39 9.17 -5.70 -5.84
C MET A 39 10.32 -4.86 -6.43
N SER A 40 10.49 -4.96 -7.76
CA SER A 40 11.35 -4.04 -8.49
C SER A 40 10.78 -2.62 -8.44
N PRO A 41 11.61 -1.57 -8.33
CA PRO A 41 11.14 -0.20 -8.39
C PRO A 41 10.38 0.09 -9.70
N PRO A 42 9.08 0.42 -9.65
CA PRO A 42 8.32 0.68 -10.86
C PRO A 42 8.71 2.02 -11.50
N SER A 43 8.22 2.27 -12.72
CA SER A 43 8.26 3.60 -13.31
C SER A 43 7.45 4.59 -12.47
N ILE A 44 7.75 5.89 -12.61
CA ILE A 44 7.07 6.96 -11.85
C ILE A 44 5.56 7.06 -12.13
N GLU A 45 5.10 6.54 -13.28
CA GLU A 45 3.70 6.54 -13.66
C GLU A 45 2.84 5.67 -12.71
N VAL A 46 3.41 4.60 -12.17
CA VAL A 46 2.72 3.66 -11.28
C VAL A 46 2.33 4.30 -9.94
N PRO A 47 3.25 4.93 -9.17
CA PRO A 47 2.85 5.64 -7.95
C PRO A 47 1.91 6.81 -8.25
N ILE A 48 2.09 7.55 -9.36
CA ILE A 48 1.15 8.61 -9.75
C ILE A 48 -0.25 8.04 -9.96
N LYS A 49 -0.37 6.91 -10.68
CA LYS A 49 -1.67 6.27 -10.91
C LYS A 49 -2.28 5.75 -9.61
N GLN A 50 -1.48 5.17 -8.70
CA GLN A 50 -1.95 4.75 -7.38
C GLN A 50 -2.54 5.92 -6.58
N TRP A 51 -1.89 7.08 -6.62
CA TRP A 51 -2.38 8.29 -5.95
C TRP A 51 -3.68 8.82 -6.57
N GLN A 52 -3.82 8.75 -7.90
CA GLN A 52 -5.09 9.11 -8.57
C GLN A 52 -6.22 8.17 -8.15
N LEU A 53 -5.95 6.85 -8.13
CA LEU A 53 -6.94 5.84 -7.76
C LEU A 53 -7.45 6.04 -6.32
N SER A 54 -6.57 6.38 -5.37
CA SER A 54 -7.00 6.60 -3.98
C SER A 54 -7.93 7.81 -3.80
N ARG A 55 -7.86 8.78 -4.72
CA ARG A 55 -8.74 9.96 -4.72
C ARG A 55 -10.07 9.71 -5.43
N GLU A 56 -10.08 8.85 -6.44
CA GLU A 56 -11.27 8.48 -7.21
C GLU A 56 -12.14 7.46 -6.45
N GLN A 57 -11.52 6.63 -5.60
CA GLN A 57 -12.22 5.59 -4.85
C GLN A 57 -13.01 6.19 -3.66
N ALA A 58 -14.33 5.96 -3.67
CA ALA A 58 -15.14 6.05 -2.47
C ALA A 58 -14.76 4.93 -1.48
N GLU A 59 -15.06 5.13 -0.19
CA GLU A 59 -14.80 4.23 0.94
C GLU A 59 -14.87 2.71 0.62
N PRO A 60 -14.09 1.85 1.31
CA PRO A 60 -13.37 2.13 2.56
C PRO A 60 -11.97 2.70 2.37
N LYS A 61 -11.63 3.73 3.14
CA LYS A 61 -10.25 4.19 3.31
C LYS A 61 -9.49 3.18 4.18
N LEU A 62 -8.52 2.52 3.57
CA LEU A 62 -7.69 1.53 4.26
C LEU A 62 -6.47 2.21 4.89
N ARG A 63 -6.16 1.84 6.14
CA ARG A 63 -4.87 2.10 6.76
C ARG A 63 -3.81 1.14 6.23
N ARG A 64 -2.67 1.66 5.77
CA ARG A 64 -1.70 0.87 5.00
C ARG A 64 -0.32 0.83 5.65
N ALA A 65 0.19 -0.35 5.98
CA ALA A 65 1.61 -0.51 6.28
C ALA A 65 2.34 -1.04 5.05
N ILE A 66 3.41 -0.38 4.65
CA ILE A 66 4.13 -0.68 3.41
C ILE A 66 5.55 -1.06 3.78
N VAL A 67 5.94 -2.30 3.51
CA VAL A 67 7.29 -2.79 3.78
C VAL A 67 8.09 -2.75 2.49
N VAL A 68 9.23 -2.08 2.54
CA VAL A 68 10.10 -1.83 1.37
C VAL A 68 11.53 -2.25 1.65
N GLY A 69 12.25 -2.65 0.60
CA GLY A 69 13.65 -3.09 0.72
C GLY A 69 14.67 -1.94 0.76
N ASP A 70 14.36 -0.79 0.15
CA ASP A 70 15.32 0.31 0.01
C ASP A 70 14.67 1.71 0.02
N ALA A 71 15.51 2.75 0.00
CA ALA A 71 15.10 4.15 0.00
C ALA A 71 14.35 4.58 -1.28
N ARG A 72 14.67 3.98 -2.43
CA ARG A 72 14.01 4.29 -3.71
C ARG A 72 12.56 3.82 -3.66
N MET A 73 12.33 2.60 -3.18
CA MET A 73 11.00 2.06 -2.94
C MET A 73 10.24 2.87 -1.89
N ALA A 74 10.90 3.29 -0.81
CA ALA A 74 10.29 4.15 0.20
C ALA A 74 9.84 5.50 -0.37
N TYR A 75 10.62 6.09 -1.28
CA TYR A 75 10.26 7.32 -1.98
C TYR A 75 9.04 7.11 -2.89
N LEU A 76 9.04 6.07 -3.73
CA LEU A 76 7.92 5.76 -4.61
C LEU A 76 6.63 5.45 -3.83
N ALA A 77 6.72 4.76 -2.70
CA ALA A 77 5.58 4.53 -1.82
C ALA A 77 5.00 5.84 -1.28
N ARG A 78 5.84 6.80 -0.85
CA ARG A 78 5.36 8.11 -0.39
C ARG A 78 4.64 8.89 -1.48
N LEU A 79 5.15 8.83 -2.72
CA LEU A 79 4.46 9.42 -3.88
C LEU A 79 3.11 8.74 -4.15
N ALA A 80 3.05 7.42 -4.02
CA ALA A 80 1.85 6.63 -4.29
C ALA A 80 0.70 6.90 -3.32
N PHE A 81 1.02 7.13 -2.04
CA PHE A 81 0.02 7.22 -0.99
C PHE A 81 -0.16 8.64 -0.42
N GLY A 82 0.74 9.58 -0.70
CA GLY A 82 0.52 11.01 -0.44
C GLY A 82 0.16 11.35 1.01
N GLU A 83 -1.08 11.74 1.25
CA GLU A 83 -1.65 12.12 2.56
C GLU A 83 -2.62 11.07 3.13
N ASP A 84 -2.71 9.89 2.51
CA ASP A 84 -3.51 8.77 3.02
C ASP A 84 -3.00 8.30 4.39
N ASP A 85 -3.82 7.50 5.10
CA ASP A 85 -3.36 6.83 6.33
C ASP A 85 -2.42 5.67 5.98
N TYR A 86 -1.12 5.95 5.89
CA TYR A 86 -0.09 4.94 5.67
C TYR A 86 1.18 5.18 6.48
N MET A 87 2.00 4.13 6.57
CA MET A 87 3.35 4.20 7.10
C MET A 87 4.28 3.26 6.33
N VAL A 88 5.51 3.71 6.08
CA VAL A 88 6.56 2.94 5.37
C VAL A 88 7.55 2.37 6.38
N PHE A 89 7.88 1.09 6.22
CA PHE A 89 8.80 0.33 7.05
C PHE A 89 9.93 -0.27 6.19
N TYR A 90 11.18 -0.12 6.61
CA TYR A 90 12.33 -0.69 5.92
C TYR A 90 12.61 -2.10 6.42
N SER A 91 12.33 -3.11 5.61
CA SER A 91 12.58 -4.53 5.92
C SER A 91 12.06 -5.01 7.30
N ASP A 92 11.05 -4.33 7.85
CA ASP A 92 10.57 -4.56 9.21
C ASP A 92 9.08 -4.92 9.21
N LEU A 93 8.80 -6.16 8.84
CA LEU A 93 7.45 -6.75 8.87
C LEU A 93 6.84 -6.77 10.27
N VAL A 94 7.68 -6.93 11.31
CA VAL A 94 7.24 -7.00 12.70
C VAL A 94 6.70 -5.64 13.16
N LYS A 95 7.45 -4.55 12.93
CA LYS A 95 6.96 -3.20 13.24
C LYS A 95 5.75 -2.82 12.38
N ALA A 96 5.73 -3.22 11.11
CA ALA A 96 4.61 -2.96 10.22
C ALA A 96 3.30 -3.59 10.71
N THR A 97 3.35 -4.88 11.07
CA THR A 97 2.20 -5.62 11.62
C THR A 97 1.78 -5.08 12.99
N HIS A 98 2.74 -4.77 13.86
CA HIS A 98 2.45 -4.13 15.15
C HIS A 98 1.75 -2.79 14.97
N TRP A 99 2.24 -1.90 14.10
CA TRP A 99 1.59 -0.62 13.83
C TRP A 99 0.15 -0.78 13.31
N LEU A 100 -0.10 -1.79 12.47
CA LEU A 100 -1.44 -2.14 12.02
C LEU A 100 -2.34 -2.73 13.10
N SER A 101 -1.82 -3.14 14.25
CA SER A 101 -2.66 -3.57 15.39
C SER A 101 -3.05 -2.42 16.33
N LEU A 102 -2.34 -1.30 16.28
CA LEU A 102 -2.62 -0.14 17.14
C LEU A 102 -3.98 0.50 16.77
N PRO A 103 -4.71 1.12 17.70
CA PRO A 103 -5.93 1.87 17.38
C PRO A 103 -5.71 2.90 16.25
N ASN A 104 -6.78 3.23 15.52
CA ASN A 104 -6.71 4.33 14.55
C ASN A 104 -6.41 5.61 15.30
N ARG A 105 -5.53 6.45 14.74
CA ARG A 105 -5.26 7.77 15.32
C ARG A 105 -6.51 8.60 15.09
N GLU A 106 -7.13 9.08 16.17
CA GLU A 106 -8.14 10.13 16.07
C GLU A 106 -7.48 11.32 15.37
N LYS A 107 -8.06 11.76 14.25
CA LYS A 107 -7.64 12.97 13.52
C LYS A 107 -8.29 14.19 14.15
#